data_AF-A0A2R5FJK9-F1
#
_entry.id   AF-A0A2R5FJK9-F1
#
_cell.length_a   1.000
_cell.length_b   1.000
_cell.length_c   1.000
_cell.angle_alpha   90.00
_cell.angle_beta   90.00
_cell.angle_gamma   90.00
#
_symmetry.space_group_name_H-M   'P 1'
#
loop_
_entity.id
_entity.type
_entity.pdbx_description
1 polymer ?
#
loop_
_entity_poly.entity_id
_entity_poly.type
_entity_poly.pdbx_seq_one_letter_code
_entity_poly.pdbx_strand_id
1 'polypeptide(L)'
;MNTKLLTVAGSIALAFAASNANATLQYLGPVDMTGTGLGAVNTLLTITSPANTTTETGSVSWNGSMDVTSGNTQAINQTLALSTFGSSASDLRIVFNPVEPGNDTNGITLQNLVATIYSPTGTALWNSGAFTPISFSSTDVGTGKAGFLFGLDSTQAAQAQSFWDGSNRVGLLATAIDATGGHETFFGMTAAVPEPSTYAMMLAGLVLLGFMGKRRLDSNESMGSFNFA
;
A
#
# COMPACT_ATOMS: atom_id res chain seq x y z
N MET A 1 36.50 56.04 24.82
CA MET A 1 35.07 55.97 24.43
C MET A 1 34.87 54.67 23.69
N ASN A 2 34.16 53.72 24.31
CA ASN A 2 33.94 52.36 23.80
C ASN A 2 32.58 52.29 23.09
N THR A 3 32.58 52.12 21.77
CA THR A 3 31.35 51.96 20.99
C THR A 3 31.10 50.46 20.77
N LYS A 4 30.13 49.90 21.49
CA LYS A 4 29.67 48.52 21.29
C LYS A 4 28.77 48.47 20.06
N LEU A 5 29.19 47.72 19.04
CA LEU A 5 28.40 47.41 17.85
C LEU A 5 27.43 46.26 18.20
N LEU A 6 26.13 46.54 18.19
CA LEU A 6 25.07 45.54 18.38
C LEU A 6 24.57 45.11 16.99
N THR A 7 24.97 43.93 16.53
CA THR A 7 24.50 43.35 15.27
C THR A 7 23.20 42.59 15.54
N VAL A 8 22.08 43.13 15.07
CA VAL A 8 20.76 42.48 15.11
C VAL A 8 20.66 41.56 13.89
N ALA A 9 20.66 40.24 14.11
CA ALA A 9 20.35 39.26 13.07
C ALA A 9 18.83 39.20 12.87
N GLY A 10 18.37 39.62 11.69
CA GLY A 10 16.97 39.52 11.28
C GLY A 10 16.66 38.14 10.71
N SER A 11 15.79 37.39 11.39
CA SER A 11 15.26 36.11 10.91
C SER A 11 14.10 36.36 9.93
N ILE A 12 14.28 36.08 8.65
CA ILE A 12 13.19 36.05 7.67
C ILE A 12 12.45 34.73 7.83
N ALA A 13 11.25 34.77 8.41
CA ALA A 13 10.34 33.63 8.46
C ALA A 13 9.55 33.54 7.13
N LEU A 14 9.97 32.63 6.25
CA LEU A 14 9.20 32.22 5.09
C LEU A 14 8.02 31.36 5.56
N ALA A 15 6.84 31.97 5.68
CA ALA A 15 5.58 31.26 5.87
C ALA A 15 5.18 30.58 4.56
N PHE A 16 5.59 29.32 4.39
CA PHE A 16 5.00 28.44 3.38
C PHE A 16 3.58 28.10 3.85
N ALA A 17 2.57 28.58 3.11
CA ALA A 17 1.21 28.09 3.24
C ALA A 17 1.22 26.60 2.89
N ALA A 18 1.13 25.73 3.89
CA ALA A 18 0.95 24.31 3.69
C ALA A 18 -0.41 24.10 3.03
N SER A 19 -0.43 23.83 1.72
CA SER A 19 -1.59 23.23 1.09
C SER A 19 -1.87 21.92 1.83
N ASN A 20 -3.08 21.75 2.36
CA ASN A 20 -3.52 20.47 2.90
C ASN A 20 -3.42 19.44 1.76
N ALA A 21 -2.34 18.68 1.73
CA ALA A 21 -2.22 17.53 0.84
C ALA A 21 -3.27 16.53 1.33
N ASN A 22 -4.32 16.33 0.54
CA ASN A 22 -5.28 15.28 0.82
C ASN A 22 -4.53 13.96 0.67
N ALA A 23 -4.41 13.22 1.77
CA ALA A 23 -4.08 11.82 1.70
C ALA A 23 -5.20 11.10 0.91
N THR A 24 -4.85 10.09 0.11
CA THR A 24 -5.74 9.16 -0.59
C THR A 24 -4.98 7.86 -0.86
N LEU A 25 -5.57 6.71 -0.55
CA LEU A 25 -5.05 5.45 -1.05
C LEU A 25 -4.91 5.50 -2.57
N GLN A 26 -3.74 5.11 -3.08
CA GLN A 26 -3.44 5.10 -4.51
C GLN A 26 -3.52 3.68 -5.06
N TYR A 27 -4.06 3.56 -6.26
CA TYR A 27 -4.05 2.32 -7.02
C TYR A 27 -2.65 2.05 -7.57
N LEU A 28 -2.10 0.88 -7.23
CA LEU A 28 -0.75 0.46 -7.60
C LEU A 28 -0.74 -0.53 -8.77
N GLY A 29 -1.90 -1.02 -9.19
CA GLY A 29 -2.05 -1.97 -10.30
C GLY A 29 -2.75 -3.28 -9.89
N PRO A 30 -3.00 -4.17 -10.86
CA PRO A 30 -3.51 -5.51 -10.58
C PRO A 30 -2.43 -6.37 -9.91
N VAL A 31 -2.86 -7.35 -9.12
CA VAL A 31 -1.98 -8.33 -8.48
C VAL A 31 -2.55 -9.73 -8.69
N ASP A 32 -1.75 -10.60 -9.31
CA ASP A 32 -2.10 -12.01 -9.46
C ASP A 32 -1.81 -12.75 -8.16
N MET A 33 -2.87 -13.19 -7.50
CA MET A 33 -2.77 -14.00 -6.29
C MET A 33 -3.50 -15.32 -6.50
N THR A 34 -2.96 -16.38 -5.93
CA THR A 34 -3.65 -17.67 -5.87
C THR A 34 -3.89 -18.03 -4.41
N GLY A 35 -5.00 -18.75 -4.14
CA GLY A 35 -5.31 -19.19 -2.78
C GLY A 35 -5.85 -18.10 -1.85
N THR A 36 -6.39 -17.00 -2.36
CA THR A 36 -6.97 -15.89 -1.55
C THR A 36 -8.39 -16.17 -1.04
N GLY A 37 -8.72 -17.44 -0.81
CA GLY A 37 -10.03 -17.82 -0.26
C GLY A 37 -10.29 -17.17 1.11
N LEU A 38 -11.57 -16.96 1.44
CA LEU A 38 -11.97 -16.45 2.75
C LEU A 38 -11.35 -17.32 3.87
N GLY A 39 -10.65 -16.67 4.80
CA GLY A 39 -9.92 -17.34 5.89
C GLY A 39 -8.48 -17.76 5.58
N ALA A 40 -8.05 -17.71 4.31
CA ALA A 40 -6.64 -17.91 3.93
C ALA A 40 -5.83 -16.60 3.97
N VAL A 41 -6.52 -15.45 3.92
CA VAL A 41 -5.92 -14.11 3.94
C VAL A 41 -6.40 -13.29 5.13
N ASN A 42 -5.60 -12.29 5.50
CA ASN A 42 -5.94 -11.32 6.54
C ASN A 42 -7.02 -10.36 6.04
N THR A 43 -8.26 -10.83 6.06
CA THR A 43 -9.43 -10.07 5.57
C THR A 43 -9.72 -8.92 6.52
N LEU A 44 -9.79 -7.70 5.99
CA LEU A 44 -10.21 -6.48 6.70
C LEU A 44 -11.72 -6.34 6.65
N LEU A 45 -12.28 -6.36 5.45
CA LEU A 45 -13.66 -6.00 5.18
C LEU A 45 -14.20 -6.90 4.07
N THR A 46 -15.40 -7.42 4.29
CA THR A 46 -16.18 -8.10 3.26
C THR A 46 -17.53 -7.39 3.16
N ILE A 47 -17.87 -6.87 1.98
CA ILE A 47 -19.17 -6.25 1.70
C ILE A 47 -19.91 -7.05 0.63
N THR A 48 -21.23 -6.89 0.58
CA THR A 48 -22.06 -7.40 -0.52
C THR A 48 -23.27 -6.50 -0.67
N SER A 49 -23.82 -6.44 -1.86
CA SER A 49 -24.97 -5.63 -2.22
C SER A 49 -26.21 -6.22 -1.55
N PRO A 50 -27.00 -5.40 -0.85
CA PRO A 50 -28.32 -5.82 -0.42
C PRO A 50 -29.18 -6.15 -1.65
N ALA A 51 -29.44 -7.44 -1.87
CA ALA A 51 -30.36 -8.04 -2.85
C ALA A 51 -30.50 -7.30 -4.20
N ASN A 52 -31.32 -6.25 -4.27
CA ASN A 52 -31.69 -5.53 -5.49
C ASN A 52 -30.96 -4.19 -5.67
N THR A 53 -29.86 -3.96 -4.96
CA THR A 53 -29.06 -2.73 -5.08
C THR A 53 -27.76 -3.04 -5.79
N THR A 54 -27.18 -2.04 -6.46
CA THR A 54 -25.86 -2.14 -7.08
C THR A 54 -24.78 -1.40 -6.30
N THR A 55 -25.12 -0.97 -5.08
CA THR A 55 -24.24 -0.16 -4.23
C THR A 55 -24.00 -0.88 -2.93
N GLU A 56 -22.74 -0.97 -2.55
CA GLU A 56 -22.29 -1.62 -1.34
C GLU A 56 -21.43 -0.65 -0.57
N THR A 57 -21.77 -0.42 0.68
CA THR A 57 -20.95 0.42 1.56
C THR A 57 -20.77 -0.30 2.87
N GLY A 58 -19.53 -0.41 3.33
CA GLY A 58 -19.24 -1.00 4.62
C GLY A 58 -18.03 -0.37 5.27
N SER A 59 -17.95 -0.56 6.58
CA SER A 59 -16.75 -0.22 7.32
C SER A 59 -16.46 -1.21 8.44
N VAL A 60 -15.19 -1.27 8.81
CA VAL A 60 -14.70 -1.89 10.03
C VAL A 60 -13.82 -0.88 10.76
N SER A 61 -14.06 -0.70 12.05
CA SER A 61 -13.36 0.24 12.92
C SER A 61 -12.99 -0.42 14.24
N TRP A 62 -12.03 0.15 14.96
CA TRP A 62 -11.62 -0.35 16.27
C TRP A 62 -12.08 0.61 17.36
N ASN A 63 -12.85 0.13 18.34
CA ASN A 63 -13.36 0.97 19.44
C ASN A 63 -12.54 0.87 20.74
N GLY A 64 -11.40 0.18 20.71
CA GLY A 64 -10.56 -0.04 21.90
C GLY A 64 -10.80 -1.35 22.62
N SER A 65 -11.85 -2.09 22.27
CA SER A 65 -12.19 -3.38 22.87
C SER A 65 -12.54 -4.44 21.83
N MET A 66 -13.20 -4.05 20.75
CA MET A 66 -13.60 -4.94 19.67
C MET A 66 -13.67 -4.22 18.32
N ASP A 67 -13.71 -5.02 17.26
CA ASP A 67 -14.03 -4.54 15.93
C ASP A 67 -15.51 -4.17 15.84
N VAL A 68 -15.79 -2.99 15.28
CA VAL A 68 -17.15 -2.46 15.07
C VAL A 68 -17.36 -2.29 13.57
N THR A 69 -18.38 -2.97 13.06
CA THR A 69 -18.75 -2.92 11.65
C THR A 69 -20.00 -2.08 11.42
N SER A 70 -20.15 -1.54 10.22
CA SER A 70 -21.38 -0.85 9.79
C SER A 70 -21.62 -1.02 8.29
N GLY A 71 -22.86 -0.83 7.85
CA GLY A 71 -23.24 -0.93 6.44
C GLY A 71 -23.52 -2.36 6.00
N ASN A 72 -23.16 -2.68 4.76
CA ASN A 72 -23.47 -3.93 4.06
C ASN A 72 -22.42 -5.02 4.31
N THR A 73 -21.81 -5.04 5.50
CA THR A 73 -20.75 -5.99 5.84
C THR A 73 -21.29 -7.42 5.99
N GLN A 74 -20.51 -8.39 5.53
CA GLN A 74 -20.79 -9.83 5.65
C GLN A 74 -19.97 -10.47 6.78
N ALA A 75 -19.90 -11.80 6.84
CA ALA A 75 -19.02 -12.48 7.79
C ALA A 75 -17.53 -12.18 7.48
N ILE A 76 -16.69 -12.14 8.53
CA ILE A 76 -15.25 -11.83 8.48
C ILE A 76 -14.97 -10.35 8.17
N ASN A 77 -15.02 -9.52 9.21
CA ASN A 77 -14.46 -8.17 9.20
C ASN A 77 -13.68 -7.97 10.48
N GLN A 78 -12.46 -7.47 10.38
CA GLN A 78 -11.61 -7.19 11.52
C GLN A 78 -10.65 -6.06 11.17
N THR A 79 -10.30 -5.24 12.14
CA THR A 79 -9.13 -4.38 12.00
C THR A 79 -7.86 -5.22 12.14
N LEU A 80 -6.83 -4.88 11.36
CA LEU A 80 -5.56 -5.59 11.37
C LEU A 80 -4.50 -4.80 12.11
N ALA A 81 -3.63 -5.47 12.87
CA ALA A 81 -2.49 -4.79 13.48
C ALA A 81 -1.54 -4.25 12.40
N LEU A 82 -0.91 -3.10 12.63
CA LEU A 82 0.05 -2.53 11.65
C LEU A 82 1.24 -3.45 11.39
N SER A 83 1.62 -4.24 12.39
CA SER A 83 2.63 -5.30 12.27
C SER A 83 2.28 -6.37 11.21
N THR A 84 1.01 -6.52 10.83
CA THR A 84 0.58 -7.42 9.76
C THR A 84 1.02 -6.95 8.37
N PHE A 85 1.19 -5.65 8.16
CA PHE A 85 1.54 -5.08 6.85
C PHE A 85 3.05 -4.94 6.65
N GLY A 86 3.78 -4.65 7.74
CA GLY A 86 5.23 -4.48 7.70
C GLY A 86 5.74 -3.56 8.80
N SER A 87 6.93 -3.00 8.58
CA SER A 87 7.65 -2.18 9.57
C SER A 87 7.51 -0.68 9.33
N SER A 88 6.97 -0.29 8.18
CA SER A 88 6.84 1.10 7.74
C SER A 88 5.46 1.37 7.14
N ALA A 89 5.04 2.64 7.16
CA ALA A 89 3.79 3.04 6.53
C ALA A 89 3.76 2.83 5.01
N SER A 90 4.94 2.86 4.38
CA SER A 90 5.09 2.47 2.98
C SER A 90 4.81 0.99 2.72
N ASP A 91 4.67 0.15 3.74
CA ASP A 91 4.30 -1.26 3.60
C ASP A 91 2.78 -1.48 3.62
N LEU A 92 1.97 -0.45 3.90
CA LEU A 92 0.51 -0.57 3.87
C LEU A 92 0.05 -0.98 2.46
N ARG A 93 -0.47 -2.20 2.34
CA ARG A 93 -1.00 -2.74 1.10
C ARG A 93 -2.34 -3.40 1.36
N ILE A 94 -3.36 -2.89 0.67
CA ILE A 94 -4.73 -3.41 0.73
C ILE A 94 -5.06 -3.91 -0.66
N VAL A 95 -5.46 -5.17 -0.76
CA VAL A 95 -5.97 -5.74 -2.00
C VAL A 95 -7.48 -5.66 -1.96
N PHE A 96 -8.06 -5.11 -3.03
CA PHE A 96 -9.46 -5.20 -3.35
C PHE A 96 -9.67 -6.35 -4.32
N ASN A 97 -10.46 -7.35 -3.92
CA ASN A 97 -10.77 -8.52 -4.71
C ASN A 97 -12.30 -8.60 -4.85
N PRO A 98 -12.85 -7.98 -5.91
CA PRO A 98 -14.28 -8.03 -6.23
C PRO A 98 -14.69 -9.42 -6.71
N VAL A 99 -15.94 -9.79 -6.46
CA VAL A 99 -16.53 -11.01 -7.01
C VAL A 99 -17.84 -10.63 -7.66
N GLU A 100 -17.79 -10.31 -8.95
CA GLU A 100 -18.93 -9.75 -9.69
C GLU A 100 -19.45 -10.73 -10.74
N PRO A 101 -20.33 -11.68 -10.39
CA PRO A 101 -20.89 -12.62 -11.37
C PRO A 101 -22.13 -12.08 -12.10
N GLY A 102 -22.72 -10.97 -11.66
CA GLY A 102 -24.10 -10.62 -11.97
C GLY A 102 -24.33 -9.48 -12.96
N ASN A 103 -23.28 -8.83 -13.48
CA ASN A 103 -23.43 -7.83 -14.54
C ASN A 103 -22.77 -8.27 -15.86
N ASP A 104 -23.31 -7.83 -17.00
CA ASP A 104 -22.91 -8.31 -18.34
C ASP A 104 -21.41 -8.08 -18.66
N THR A 105 -20.77 -7.14 -17.96
CA THR A 105 -19.38 -6.73 -18.16
C THR A 105 -18.42 -7.25 -17.09
N ASN A 106 -18.92 -7.87 -16.03
CA ASN A 106 -18.22 -8.10 -14.75
C ASN A 106 -17.42 -6.86 -14.28
N GLY A 107 -17.98 -5.66 -14.46
CA GLY A 107 -17.32 -4.40 -14.12
C GLY A 107 -17.73 -3.91 -12.73
N ILE A 108 -16.91 -3.10 -12.08
CA ILE A 108 -17.24 -2.49 -10.78
C ILE A 108 -16.54 -1.15 -10.64
N THR A 109 -17.17 -0.21 -9.95
CA THR A 109 -16.51 1.06 -9.58
C THR A 109 -16.30 1.13 -8.07
N LEU A 110 -15.05 1.22 -7.65
CA LEU A 110 -14.72 1.55 -6.27
C LEU A 110 -14.85 3.07 -6.10
N GLN A 111 -15.93 3.48 -5.43
CA GLN A 111 -16.31 4.88 -5.26
C GLN A 111 -15.59 5.54 -4.08
N ASN A 112 -15.32 4.77 -3.02
CA ASN A 112 -14.60 5.24 -1.85
C ASN A 112 -13.74 4.13 -1.25
N LEU A 113 -12.55 4.49 -0.75
CA LEU A 113 -11.67 3.58 -0.02
C LEU A 113 -10.83 4.41 0.97
N VAL A 114 -11.09 4.21 2.25
CA VAL A 114 -10.46 5.00 3.32
C VAL A 114 -9.90 4.07 4.39
N ALA A 115 -8.58 4.10 4.58
CA ALA A 115 -7.91 3.45 5.70
C ALA A 115 -7.87 4.39 6.90
N THR A 116 -8.12 3.87 8.10
CA THR A 116 -7.98 4.62 9.35
C THR A 116 -7.10 3.84 10.32
N ILE A 117 -6.07 4.50 10.86
CA ILE A 117 -5.23 3.94 11.91
C ILE A 117 -5.84 4.31 13.26
N TYR A 118 -6.06 3.30 14.10
CA TYR A 118 -6.57 3.43 15.45
C TYR A 118 -5.49 3.04 16.47
N SER A 119 -5.45 3.75 17.60
CA SER A 119 -4.69 3.29 18.77
C SER A 119 -5.28 1.97 19.32
N PRO A 120 -4.56 1.23 20.18
CA PRO A 120 -5.12 0.06 20.85
C PRO A 120 -6.34 0.40 21.71
N THR A 121 -6.49 1.65 22.12
CA THR A 121 -7.63 2.17 22.89
C THR A 121 -8.79 2.67 22.02
N GLY A 122 -8.71 2.56 20.69
CA GLY A 122 -9.81 2.92 19.78
C GLY A 122 -9.85 4.38 19.33
N THR A 123 -8.82 5.17 19.65
CA THR A 123 -8.73 6.56 19.17
C THR A 123 -8.28 6.55 17.71
N ALA A 124 -9.02 7.19 16.81
CA ALA A 124 -8.56 7.41 15.44
C ALA A 124 -7.36 8.37 15.44
N LEU A 125 -6.22 7.90 14.95
CA LEU A 125 -4.95 8.62 14.93
C LEU A 125 -4.67 9.27 13.58
N TRP A 126 -5.03 8.57 12.50
CA TRP A 126 -4.78 8.99 11.13
C TRP A 126 -5.83 8.43 10.18
N ASN A 127 -6.15 9.17 9.13
CA ASN A 127 -7.09 8.76 8.10
C ASN A 127 -6.48 9.05 6.72
N SER A 128 -6.68 8.12 5.78
CA SER A 128 -6.15 8.23 4.43
C SER A 128 -6.87 9.24 3.55
N GLY A 129 -7.80 10.04 4.06
CA GLY A 129 -8.46 11.14 3.35
C GLY A 129 -9.39 10.73 2.21
N ALA A 130 -9.67 11.67 1.32
CA ALA A 130 -10.67 11.53 0.26
C ALA A 130 -10.15 10.65 -0.88
N PHE A 131 -10.89 9.60 -1.23
CA PHE A 131 -10.53 8.69 -2.30
C PHE A 131 -10.93 9.23 -3.68
N THR A 132 -10.07 9.01 -4.68
CA THR A 132 -10.44 9.24 -6.09
C THR A 132 -11.09 7.97 -6.66
N PRO A 133 -12.36 8.02 -7.10
CA PRO A 133 -13.05 6.84 -7.61
C PRO A 133 -12.31 6.16 -8.77
N ILE A 134 -12.37 4.83 -8.81
CA ILE A 134 -11.74 4.02 -9.85
C ILE A 134 -12.75 3.01 -10.40
N SER A 135 -12.93 3.03 -11.72
CA SER A 135 -13.75 2.06 -12.44
C SER A 135 -12.89 0.96 -13.03
N PHE A 136 -13.27 -0.28 -12.75
CA PHE A 136 -12.70 -1.49 -13.32
C PHE A 136 -13.66 -2.01 -14.38
N SER A 137 -13.25 -1.97 -15.64
CA SER A 137 -14.13 -2.33 -16.77
C SER A 137 -14.41 -3.83 -16.87
N SER A 138 -13.60 -4.67 -16.22
CA SER A 138 -13.78 -6.10 -16.10
C SER A 138 -12.98 -6.58 -14.90
N THR A 139 -13.56 -7.50 -14.12
CA THR A 139 -12.91 -8.22 -13.03
C THR A 139 -12.84 -9.70 -13.38
N ASP A 140 -11.82 -10.41 -12.90
CA ASP A 140 -11.79 -11.86 -13.01
C ASP A 140 -12.89 -12.46 -12.14
N VAL A 141 -13.76 -13.28 -12.75
CA VAL A 141 -14.86 -13.91 -12.02
C VAL A 141 -14.37 -15.04 -11.11
N GLY A 142 -14.80 -15.02 -9.85
CA GLY A 142 -14.58 -16.07 -8.85
C GLY A 142 -13.59 -15.70 -7.75
N THR A 143 -13.87 -16.15 -6.52
CA THR A 143 -13.00 -15.96 -5.35
C THR A 143 -11.65 -16.65 -5.57
N GLY A 144 -10.54 -15.98 -5.24
CA GLY A 144 -9.20 -16.58 -5.37
C GLY A 144 -8.39 -16.15 -6.59
N LYS A 145 -8.79 -15.08 -7.29
CA LYS A 145 -8.21 -14.58 -8.55
C LYS A 145 -7.43 -13.28 -8.35
N ALA A 146 -7.07 -12.63 -9.46
CA ALA A 146 -6.36 -11.36 -9.44
C ALA A 146 -7.15 -10.29 -8.68
N GLY A 147 -6.46 -9.52 -7.84
CA GLY A 147 -7.02 -8.39 -7.12
C GLY A 147 -6.43 -7.07 -7.60
N PHE A 148 -6.88 -5.97 -7.01
CA PHE A 148 -6.41 -4.62 -7.28
C PHE A 148 -5.69 -4.09 -6.04
N LEU A 149 -4.41 -3.76 -6.19
CA LEU A 149 -3.56 -3.35 -5.09
C LEU A 149 -3.66 -1.85 -4.84
N PHE A 150 -3.85 -1.49 -3.58
CA PHE A 150 -3.86 -0.13 -3.09
C PHE A 150 -2.79 0.07 -2.02
N GLY A 151 -2.20 1.26 -1.98
CA GLY A 151 -1.22 1.62 -0.96
C GLY A 151 -1.13 3.13 -0.75
N LEU A 152 -0.26 3.53 0.17
CA LEU A 152 0.04 4.93 0.42
C LEU A 152 1.10 5.44 -0.56
N ASP A 153 0.94 6.66 -1.04
CA ASP A 153 2.04 7.36 -1.70
C ASP A 153 3.11 7.80 -0.69
N SER A 154 4.23 8.31 -1.19
CA SER A 154 5.35 8.72 -0.35
C SER A 154 5.01 9.84 0.63
N THR A 155 4.10 10.74 0.27
CA THR A 155 3.67 11.85 1.13
C THR A 155 2.81 11.34 2.27
N GLN A 156 1.88 10.45 1.97
CA GLN A 156 0.96 9.86 2.93
C GLN A 156 1.64 8.85 3.84
N ALA A 157 2.55 8.04 3.29
CA ALA A 157 3.37 7.16 4.07
C ALA A 157 4.17 7.96 5.10
N ALA A 158 4.76 9.11 4.71
CA ALA A 158 5.47 9.97 5.66
C ALA A 158 4.55 10.53 6.77
N GLN A 159 3.30 10.89 6.45
CA GLN A 159 2.32 11.34 7.45
C GLN A 159 1.85 10.21 8.38
N ALA A 160 1.57 9.04 7.84
CA ALA A 160 1.12 7.88 8.60
C ALA A 160 2.24 7.27 9.46
N GLN A 161 3.51 7.48 9.09
CA GLN A 161 4.68 6.89 9.76
C GLN A 161 4.76 7.23 11.26
N SER A 162 4.33 8.43 11.67
CA SER A 162 4.31 8.80 13.10
C SER A 162 3.33 7.98 13.93
N PHE A 163 2.38 7.31 13.27
CA PHE A 163 1.39 6.43 13.90
C PHE A 163 1.67 4.95 13.62
N TRP A 164 2.84 4.63 13.05
CA TRP A 164 3.20 3.26 12.69
C TRP A 164 3.78 2.47 13.87
N ASP A 165 2.96 2.27 14.89
CA ASP A 165 3.21 1.36 16.00
C ASP A 165 2.58 0.00 15.67
N GLY A 166 3.34 -1.09 15.77
CA GLY A 166 2.87 -2.43 15.43
C GLY A 166 1.64 -2.91 16.20
N SER A 167 1.31 -2.27 17.32
CA SER A 167 0.10 -2.50 18.13
C SER A 167 -1.14 -1.70 17.68
N ASN A 168 -0.94 -0.60 16.95
CA ASN A 168 -2.04 0.14 16.33
C ASN A 168 -2.73 -0.73 15.29
N ARG A 169 -4.01 -0.44 15.03
CA ARG A 169 -4.85 -1.24 14.12
C ARG A 169 -5.32 -0.42 12.94
N VAL A 170 -5.47 -1.05 11.78
CA VAL A 170 -6.04 -0.46 10.56
C VAL A 170 -7.46 -0.94 10.40
N GLY A 171 -8.39 0.01 10.39
CA GLY A 171 -9.74 -0.21 9.89
C GLY A 171 -9.89 0.33 8.47
N LEU A 172 -11.02 0.00 7.86
CA LEU A 172 -11.31 0.32 6.47
C LEU A 172 -12.76 0.77 6.32
N LEU A 173 -12.99 1.75 5.46
CA LEU A 173 -14.30 2.09 4.91
C LEU A 173 -14.20 1.97 3.39
N ALA A 174 -15.18 1.31 2.78
CA ALA A 174 -15.24 1.19 1.34
C ALA A 174 -16.67 1.39 0.83
N THR A 175 -16.77 1.94 -0.37
CA THR A 175 -18.01 1.99 -1.15
C THR A 175 -17.72 1.50 -2.56
N ALA A 176 -18.44 0.49 -3.00
CA ALA A 176 -18.45 0.00 -4.38
C ALA A 176 -19.82 0.25 -5.01
N ILE A 177 -19.84 0.56 -6.31
CA ILE A 177 -21.06 0.68 -7.12
C ILE A 177 -20.92 -0.18 -8.38
N ASP A 178 -22.05 -0.44 -9.02
CA ASP A 178 -22.22 -1.41 -10.12
C ASP A 178 -21.97 -2.86 -9.69
N ALA A 179 -21.99 -3.09 -8.38
CA ALA A 179 -21.77 -4.37 -7.76
C ALA A 179 -23.04 -5.23 -7.82
N THR A 180 -23.00 -6.35 -8.55
CA THR A 180 -24.13 -7.23 -8.77
C THR A 180 -23.73 -8.68 -8.53
N GLY A 181 -24.20 -9.26 -7.43
CA GLY A 181 -24.33 -10.71 -7.29
C GLY A 181 -23.19 -11.47 -6.60
N GLY A 182 -22.18 -10.78 -6.06
CA GLY A 182 -21.19 -11.43 -5.19
C GLY A 182 -20.71 -10.52 -4.06
N HIS A 183 -19.53 -10.83 -3.53
CA HIS A 183 -18.99 -10.19 -2.34
C HIS A 183 -17.60 -9.64 -2.60
N GLU A 184 -17.38 -8.44 -2.10
CA GLU A 184 -16.16 -7.67 -2.32
C GLU A 184 -15.31 -7.85 -1.09
N THR A 185 -14.11 -8.39 -1.29
CA THR A 185 -13.17 -8.67 -0.21
C THR A 185 -12.02 -7.68 -0.24
N PHE A 186 -11.72 -7.11 0.92
CA PHE A 186 -10.55 -6.28 1.15
C PHE A 186 -9.67 -6.97 2.15
N PHE A 187 -8.40 -7.18 1.83
CA PHE A 187 -7.46 -7.84 2.72
C PHE A 187 -6.09 -7.17 2.72
N GLY A 188 -5.41 -7.26 3.85
CA GLY A 188 -4.05 -6.78 3.98
C GLY A 188 -3.06 -7.78 3.38
N MET A 189 -2.06 -7.26 2.67
CA MET A 189 -0.88 -8.05 2.29
C MET A 189 0.38 -7.39 2.85
N THR A 190 1.40 -8.19 3.10
CA THR A 190 2.74 -7.65 3.29
C THR A 190 3.26 -7.21 1.93
N ALA A 191 3.80 -5.98 1.84
CA ALA A 191 4.55 -5.61 0.67
C ALA A 191 5.70 -6.62 0.51
N ALA A 192 5.79 -7.31 -0.63
CA ALA A 192 7.01 -8.00 -0.99
C ALA A 192 8.05 -6.91 -1.26
N VAL A 193 8.72 -6.45 -0.20
CA VAL A 193 9.82 -5.50 -0.30
C VAL A 193 10.86 -6.16 -1.20
N PRO A 194 11.12 -5.68 -2.43
CA PRO A 194 12.26 -6.15 -3.19
C PRO A 194 13.47 -5.74 -2.35
N GLU A 195 14.09 -6.69 -1.68
CA GLU A 195 15.13 -6.34 -0.72
C GLU A 195 16.20 -5.51 -1.45
N PRO A 196 16.58 -4.34 -0.92
CA PRO A 196 17.66 -3.53 -1.50
C PRO A 196 18.96 -4.35 -1.69
N SER A 197 19.12 -5.41 -0.89
CA SER A 197 20.17 -6.42 -1.02
C SER A 197 20.15 -7.14 -2.37
N THR A 198 19.00 -7.40 -2.99
CA THR A 198 18.91 -8.12 -4.27
C THR A 198 19.50 -7.29 -5.41
N TYR A 199 19.17 -5.99 -5.47
CA TYR A 199 19.79 -5.08 -6.44
C TYR A 199 21.27 -4.86 -6.13
N ALA A 200 21.62 -4.70 -4.85
CA ALA A 200 23.02 -4.57 -4.44
C ALA A 200 23.84 -5.81 -4.77
N MET A 201 23.30 -7.03 -4.61
CA MET A 201 23.95 -8.29 -4.92
C MET A 201 24.03 -8.55 -6.43
N MET A 202 23.00 -8.14 -7.18
CA MET A 202 23.06 -8.16 -8.66
C MET A 202 24.14 -7.20 -9.17
N LEU A 203 24.18 -5.96 -8.65
CA LEU A 203 25.22 -4.99 -9.00
C LEU A 203 26.61 -5.46 -8.57
N ALA A 204 26.75 -5.99 -7.35
CA ALA A 204 28.00 -6.56 -6.86
C ALA A 204 28.45 -7.75 -7.72
N GLY A 205 27.51 -8.61 -8.13
CA GLY A 205 27.75 -9.73 -9.05
C GLY A 205 28.25 -9.25 -10.42
N LEU A 206 27.61 -8.22 -11.00
CA LEU A 206 28.04 -7.62 -12.27
C LEU A 206 29.42 -6.96 -12.16
N VAL A 207 29.72 -6.28 -11.06
CA VAL A 207 31.04 -5.71 -10.78
C VAL A 207 32.11 -6.81 -10.69
N LEU A 208 31.83 -7.91 -9.99
CA LEU A 208 32.73 -9.06 -9.89
C LEU A 208 33.00 -9.70 -11.26
N LEU A 209 31.94 -9.92 -12.05
CA LEU A 209 32.07 -10.46 -13.41
C LEU A 209 32.89 -9.53 -14.32
N GLY A 210 32.68 -8.21 -14.22
CA GLY A 210 33.49 -7.22 -14.92
C GLY A 210 34.97 -7.27 -14.53
N PHE A 211 35.27 -7.38 -13.23
CA PHE A 211 36.65 -7.49 -12.73
C PHE A 211 37.33 -8.80 -13.19
N MET A 212 36.59 -9.92 -13.16
CA MET A 212 37.09 -11.21 -13.67
C MET A 212 37.36 -11.17 -15.18
N GLY A 213 36.52 -10.48 -15.95
CA GLY A 213 36.71 -10.24 -17.38
C GLY A 213 38.00 -9.48 -17.68
N LYS A 214 38.26 -8.40 -16.93
CA LYS A 214 39.50 -7.61 -17.06
C LYS A 214 40.76 -8.46 -16.86
N ARG A 215 40.81 -9.29 -15.82
CA ARG A 215 42.00 -10.13 -15.54
C ARG A 215 42.32 -11.12 -16.66
N ARG A 216 41.32 -11.56 -17.44
CA ARG A 216 41.53 -12.45 -18.58
C ARG A 216 42.14 -11.72 -19.78
N LEU A 217 41.77 -10.46 -20.00
CA LEU A 217 42.36 -9.65 -21.07
C LEU A 217 43.82 -9.32 -20.75
N ASP A 218 44.13 -8.94 -19.51
CA ASP A 218 45.50 -8.66 -19.07
C ASP A 218 46.42 -9.89 -19.21
N SER A 219 45.87 -11.10 -19.08
CA SER A 219 46.64 -12.34 -19.23
C SER A 219 46.96 -12.68 -20.69
N ASN A 220 46.16 -12.21 -21.65
CA ASN A 220 46.38 -12.47 -23.08
C ASN A 220 47.43 -11.53 -23.70
N GLU A 221 47.56 -10.29 -23.22
CA GLU A 221 48.59 -9.37 -23.72
C GLU A 221 50.02 -9.80 -23.31
N SER A 222 50.16 -10.52 -22.20
CA SER A 222 51.46 -11.04 -21.74
C SER A 222 52.03 -12.16 -22.61
N MET A 223 51.24 -12.81 -23.48
CA MET A 223 51.72 -13.95 -24.29
C MET A 223 52.18 -13.56 -25.71
N GLY A 224 52.04 -12.30 -26.11
CA GLY A 224 52.37 -11.83 -27.47
C GLY A 224 53.80 -11.34 -27.70
N SER A 225 54.69 -11.36 -26.69
CA SER A 225 56.04 -10.76 -26.79
C SER A 225 57.18 -11.77 -26.66
N PHE A 226 57.12 -12.90 -27.35
CA PHE A 226 58.32 -13.71 -27.62
C PHE A 226 58.88 -13.35 -28.99
N ASN A 227 59.72 -12.31 -29.00
CA ASN A 227 60.47 -11.89 -30.17
C ASN A 227 61.71 -12.80 -30.29
N PHE A 228 61.77 -13.62 -31.34
CA PHE A 228 62.95 -14.39 -31.70
C PHE A 228 63.99 -13.45 -32.30
N ALA A 229 65.11 -13.28 -31.60
CA ALA A 229 66.36 -12.74 -32.14
C ALA A 229 67.52 -13.60 -31.64
#